data_AF-A0A932NBJ0-F1
#
_entry.id   AF-A0A932NBJ0-F1
#
_cell.length_a   1.000
_cell.length_b   1.000
_cell.length_c   1.000
_cell.angle_alpha   90.00
_cell.angle_beta   90.00
_cell.angle_gamma   90.00
#
_symmetry.space_group_name_H-M   'P 1'
#
loop_
_entity.id
_entity.type
_entity.pdbx_description
1 polymer ?
#
loop_
_entity_poly.entity_id
_entity_poly.type
_entity_poly.pdbx_seq_one_letter_code
_entity_poly.pdbx_strand_id
1 'polypeptide(L)'
;MRPAIRKDPQKNFLDPADFETPALQLFRRQFERNENYRRFCLAEGKKPGSLKNWKEIPAIPTDGFKNLVLTTFPVKKAVKLFRTSGTTGRGRGAHFFDTLKYYEAAIGPPFEKHLLFDNARLRFFFLMASPGEAADSSLSHMMGVVNRRYSRPPGKFYARRGRFFFKEMLADLKKEKGPVLILATAFSLKGFLDFLNEKKISVKLPPKSRLFETGGFKGRAREISKKSLYVECKKRLGIPENFCVSEYGMTELSSQFYSAGGRPFEGPPWTRTLVIDPATGEEAKKGEKGLLRHWDLANRGSVMAVQTEDLGLAHREGFELLGRAPEAEIRGCSTAYEEFLAS
;
A
#
# COMPACT_ATOMS: atom_id res chain seq x y z
N MET A 1 -8.70 34.50 25.25
CA MET A 1 -9.26 34.35 23.90
C MET A 1 -8.12 34.01 22.94
N ARG A 2 -8.10 32.81 22.35
CA ARG A 2 -7.11 32.45 21.32
C ARG A 2 -7.70 32.82 19.95
N PRO A 3 -6.93 33.42 19.03
CA PRO A 3 -7.48 33.85 17.74
C PRO A 3 -7.82 32.64 16.88
N ALA A 4 -9.01 32.71 16.27
CA ALA A 4 -9.54 31.71 15.36
C ALA A 4 -8.66 31.63 14.11
N ILE A 5 -8.01 30.49 13.91
CA ILE A 5 -7.42 30.12 12.62
C ILE A 5 -8.59 29.92 11.66
N ARG A 6 -8.82 30.88 10.76
CA ARG A 6 -9.71 30.70 9.61
C ARG A 6 -9.19 29.52 8.80
N LYS A 7 -9.88 28.37 8.90
CA LYS A 7 -9.74 27.26 7.95
C LYS A 7 -10.47 27.68 6.68
N ASP A 8 -9.71 28.01 5.65
CA ASP A 8 -10.24 28.04 4.29
C ASP A 8 -10.45 26.58 3.84
N PRO A 9 -11.70 26.12 3.61
CA PRO A 9 -11.99 24.70 3.40
C PRO A 9 -11.79 24.20 1.95
N GLN A 10 -11.21 24.98 1.03
CA GLN A 10 -11.12 24.57 -0.39
C GLN A 10 -9.84 25.00 -1.12
N LYS A 11 -8.65 24.79 -0.53
CA LYS A 11 -7.48 24.52 -1.38
C LYS A 11 -7.41 23.02 -1.64
N ASN A 12 -7.99 22.62 -2.77
CA ASN A 12 -7.81 21.30 -3.35
C ASN A 12 -6.31 20.98 -3.33
N PHE A 13 -5.92 19.97 -2.55
CA PHE A 13 -4.57 19.46 -2.61
C PHE A 13 -4.41 18.71 -3.93
N LEU A 14 -3.78 19.40 -4.88
CA LEU A 14 -3.26 18.95 -6.17
C LEU A 14 -4.36 18.71 -7.23
N ASP A 15 -4.55 19.71 -8.08
CA ASP A 15 -5.15 19.55 -9.40
C ASP A 15 -4.36 18.45 -10.17
N PRO A 16 -4.98 17.62 -11.03
CA PRO A 16 -4.25 16.78 -11.98
C PRO A 16 -3.09 17.50 -12.71
N ALA A 17 -3.21 18.81 -12.94
CA ALA A 17 -2.17 19.70 -13.47
C ALA A 17 -0.93 19.88 -12.55
N ASP A 18 -1.03 19.56 -11.25
CA ASP A 18 0.01 19.81 -10.24
C ASP A 18 0.96 18.62 -9.99
N PHE A 19 0.79 17.46 -10.64
CA PHE A 19 1.68 16.30 -10.38
C PHE A 19 2.99 16.37 -11.15
N GLU A 20 2.96 16.84 -12.39
CA GLU A 20 4.10 16.74 -13.30
C GLU A 20 5.31 17.55 -12.83
N THR A 21 5.09 18.83 -12.48
CA THR A 21 6.17 19.69 -11.99
C THR A 21 6.90 19.13 -10.77
N PRO A 22 6.22 18.74 -9.66
CA PRO A 22 6.91 18.15 -8.52
C PRO A 22 7.51 16.78 -8.83
N ALA A 23 6.94 16.00 -9.75
CA ALA A 23 7.54 14.74 -10.20
C ALA A 23 8.89 15.00 -10.91
N LEU A 24 8.94 15.90 -11.89
CA LEU A 24 10.17 16.24 -12.60
C LEU A 24 11.23 16.87 -11.68
N GLN A 25 10.81 17.70 -10.73
CA GLN A 25 11.71 18.27 -9.71
C GLN A 25 12.27 17.19 -8.77
N LEU A 26 11.42 16.28 -8.31
CA LEU A 26 11.86 15.18 -7.45
C LEU A 26 12.79 14.24 -8.23
N PHE A 27 12.52 13.99 -9.51
CA PHE A 27 13.33 13.14 -10.36
C PHE A 27 14.74 13.71 -10.51
N ARG A 28 14.85 15.02 -10.81
CA ARG A 28 16.15 15.70 -10.87
C ARG A 28 16.95 15.50 -9.57
N ARG A 29 16.32 15.72 -8.41
CA ARG A 29 16.98 15.50 -7.11
C ARG A 29 17.37 14.04 -6.88
N GLN A 30 16.52 13.09 -7.24
CA GLN A 30 16.80 11.66 -7.09
C GLN A 30 17.96 11.24 -7.99
N PHE A 31 17.97 11.67 -9.25
CA PHE A 31 19.05 11.45 -10.19
C PHE A 31 20.39 12.04 -9.70
N GLU A 32 20.38 13.26 -9.17
CA GLU A 32 21.60 13.90 -8.65
C GLU A 32 22.17 13.19 -7.41
N ARG A 33 21.31 12.71 -6.51
CA ARG A 33 21.71 12.28 -5.16
C ARG A 33 21.68 10.77 -4.90
N ASN A 34 21.02 9.99 -5.75
CA ASN A 34 20.95 8.54 -5.63
C ASN A 34 21.80 7.92 -6.75
N GLU A 35 23.02 7.49 -6.42
CA GLU A 35 24.00 7.00 -7.38
C GLU A 35 23.51 5.76 -8.15
N ASN A 36 22.93 4.78 -7.46
CA ASN A 36 22.41 3.57 -8.10
C ASN A 36 21.26 3.90 -9.05
N TYR A 37 20.34 4.78 -8.64
CA TYR A 37 19.26 5.22 -9.50
C TYR A 37 19.77 6.03 -10.70
N ARG A 38 20.78 6.90 -10.50
CA ARG A 38 21.41 7.66 -11.58
C ARG A 38 22.01 6.74 -12.63
N ARG A 39 22.77 5.71 -12.22
CA ARG A 39 23.37 4.75 -13.15
C ARG A 39 22.29 4.02 -13.95
N PHE A 40 21.23 3.57 -13.29
CA PHE A 40 20.07 2.97 -13.96
C PHE A 40 19.42 3.91 -14.98
N CYS A 41 19.14 5.16 -14.60
CA CYS A 41 18.55 6.14 -15.53
C CYS A 41 19.45 6.41 -16.74
N LEU A 42 20.78 6.49 -16.53
CA LEU A 42 21.74 6.68 -17.61
C LEU A 42 21.79 5.48 -18.56
N ALA A 43 21.69 4.25 -18.04
CA ALA A 43 21.59 3.03 -18.86
C ALA A 43 20.33 3.03 -19.73
N GLU A 44 19.21 3.57 -19.24
CA GLU A 44 17.99 3.79 -20.03
C GLU A 44 18.04 5.04 -20.94
N GLY A 45 19.18 5.75 -21.00
CA GLY A 45 19.33 6.98 -21.79
C GLY A 45 18.49 8.16 -21.30
N LYS A 46 18.02 8.13 -20.05
CA LYS A 46 17.14 9.14 -19.45
C LYS A 46 17.91 10.02 -18.47
N LYS A 47 17.80 11.35 -18.62
CA LYS A 47 18.41 12.34 -17.71
C LYS A 47 17.49 13.54 -17.44
N PRO A 48 17.70 14.29 -16.35
CA PRO A 48 16.95 15.51 -16.11
C PRO A 48 17.05 16.48 -17.30
N GLY A 49 15.91 16.97 -17.77
CA GLY A 49 15.81 17.86 -18.93
C GLY A 49 15.66 17.15 -20.28
N SER A 50 15.81 15.83 -20.37
CA SER A 50 15.53 15.07 -21.61
C SER A 50 14.12 14.46 -21.66
N LEU A 51 13.39 14.46 -20.55
CA LEU A 51 12.05 13.86 -20.44
C LEU A 51 10.98 14.83 -20.95
N LYS A 52 10.03 14.34 -21.75
CA LYS A 52 8.90 15.17 -22.21
C LYS A 52 7.82 15.33 -21.14
N ASN A 53 7.65 14.33 -20.27
CA ASN A 53 6.65 14.31 -19.20
C ASN A 53 7.07 13.32 -18.10
N TRP A 54 6.29 13.25 -17.02
CA TRP A 54 6.58 12.40 -15.87
C TRP A 54 6.51 10.89 -16.15
N LYS A 55 5.76 10.44 -17.18
CA LYS A 55 5.63 9.01 -17.51
C LYS A 55 6.94 8.41 -17.99
N GLU A 56 7.83 9.23 -18.52
CA GLU A 56 9.16 8.83 -18.99
C GLU A 56 10.20 8.69 -17.87
N ILE A 57 9.86 9.01 -16.62
CA ILE A 57 10.77 8.82 -15.48
C ILE A 57 11.03 7.32 -15.30
N PRO A 58 12.29 6.84 -15.37
CA PRO A 58 12.67 5.44 -15.17
C PRO A 58 12.11 4.85 -13.88
N ALA A 59 11.41 3.71 -13.99
CA ALA A 59 10.82 3.01 -12.85
C ALA A 59 11.67 1.82 -12.45
N ILE A 60 12.11 1.79 -11.19
CA ILE A 60 12.93 0.70 -10.66
C ILE A 60 12.03 -0.52 -10.38
N PRO A 61 12.37 -1.73 -10.88
CA PRO A 61 11.68 -2.95 -10.48
C PRO A 61 11.72 -3.17 -8.97
N THR A 62 10.68 -3.80 -8.39
CA THR A 62 10.65 -4.09 -6.94
C THR A 62 11.89 -4.88 -6.46
N ASP A 63 12.46 -5.74 -7.32
CA ASP A 63 13.71 -6.46 -7.04
C ASP A 63 14.93 -5.54 -6.89
N GLY A 64 14.88 -4.31 -7.44
CA GLY A 64 15.85 -3.25 -7.18
C GLY A 64 16.10 -2.97 -5.71
N PHE A 65 15.06 -3.06 -4.88
CA PHE A 65 15.17 -2.83 -3.43
C PHE A 65 15.87 -3.98 -2.68
N LYS A 66 16.07 -5.14 -3.32
CA LYS A 66 16.87 -6.25 -2.77
C LYS A 66 18.36 -6.09 -3.08
N ASN A 67 18.66 -5.61 -4.27
CA ASN A 67 20.02 -5.62 -4.81
C ASN A 67 20.74 -4.27 -4.67
N LEU A 68 19.99 -3.17 -4.51
CA LEU A 68 20.53 -1.82 -4.51
C LEU A 68 20.17 -1.06 -3.24
N VAL A 69 21.09 -0.18 -2.85
CA VAL A 69 20.79 0.89 -1.88
C VAL A 69 20.23 2.08 -2.65
N LEU A 70 18.91 2.28 -2.56
CA LEU A 70 18.18 3.33 -3.28
C LEU A 70 17.90 4.51 -2.34
N THR A 71 18.89 5.37 -2.11
CA THR A 71 18.76 6.51 -1.18
C THR A 71 19.32 7.81 -1.75
N THR A 72 18.67 8.94 -1.46
CA THR A 72 19.18 10.31 -1.77
C THR A 72 19.99 10.93 -0.64
N PHE A 73 20.35 10.12 0.36
CA PHE A 73 21.08 10.48 1.57
C PHE A 73 22.02 9.32 1.96
N PRO A 74 23.09 9.56 2.75
CA PRO A 74 23.95 8.48 3.23
C PRO A 74 23.19 7.52 4.16
N VAL A 75 23.28 6.20 3.95
CA VAL A 75 22.57 5.16 4.73
C VAL A 75 22.77 5.32 6.24
N LYS A 76 23.95 5.76 6.70
CA LYS A 76 24.22 6.03 8.12
C LYS A 76 23.31 7.09 8.76
N LYS A 77 22.61 7.90 7.96
CA LYS A 77 21.61 8.88 8.41
C LYS A 77 20.18 8.32 8.40
N ALA A 78 19.97 7.06 8.03
CA ALA A 78 18.65 6.44 8.07
C ALA A 78 18.16 6.36 9.51
N VAL A 79 16.96 6.90 9.76
CA VAL A 79 16.25 6.81 11.05
C VAL A 79 15.30 5.61 11.09
N LYS A 80 14.96 5.06 9.90
CA LYS A 80 14.11 3.88 9.78
C LYS A 80 14.51 3.04 8.56
N LEU A 81 14.40 1.73 8.72
CA LEU A 81 14.48 0.74 7.66
C LEU A 81 13.20 -0.10 7.70
N PHE A 82 12.51 -0.20 6.57
CA PHE A 82 11.47 -1.21 6.37
C PHE A 82 11.99 -2.30 5.44
N ARG A 83 11.54 -3.53 5.67
CA ARG A 83 11.97 -4.70 4.90
C ARG A 83 10.78 -5.42 4.27
N THR A 84 10.91 -5.79 3.01
CA THR A 84 9.87 -6.57 2.31
C THR A 84 9.63 -7.90 3.00
N SER A 85 8.45 -8.51 2.81
CA SER A 85 8.23 -9.88 3.26
C SER A 85 9.09 -10.83 2.41
N GLY A 86 10.09 -11.49 3.02
CA GLY A 86 10.99 -12.37 2.29
C GLY A 86 10.29 -13.63 1.80
N THR A 87 10.50 -14.00 0.54
CA THR A 87 10.34 -15.37 0.07
C THR A 87 11.64 -16.12 0.37
N THR A 88 11.53 -17.37 0.79
CA THR A 88 12.69 -18.24 1.08
C THR A 88 13.67 -18.25 -0.10
N GLY A 89 14.91 -17.85 0.13
CA GLY A 89 16.04 -18.03 -0.82
C GLY A 89 16.65 -16.78 -1.46
N ARG A 90 15.98 -15.62 -1.53
CA ARG A 90 16.49 -14.41 -2.26
C ARG A 90 16.73 -13.15 -1.42
N GLY A 91 16.80 -13.27 -0.09
CA GLY A 91 16.95 -12.11 0.80
C GLY A 91 15.71 -11.21 0.86
N ARG A 92 15.73 -10.21 1.75
CA ARG A 92 14.63 -9.24 1.92
C ARG A 92 15.05 -7.90 1.35
N GLY A 93 14.15 -7.27 0.58
CA GLY A 93 14.34 -5.91 0.10
C GLY A 93 14.34 -4.91 1.26
N ALA A 94 15.01 -3.78 1.08
CA ALA A 94 15.24 -2.76 2.09
C ALA A 94 14.83 -1.37 1.58
N HIS A 95 14.00 -0.66 2.34
CA HIS A 95 13.63 0.73 2.07
C HIS A 95 14.04 1.61 3.26
N PHE A 96 14.99 2.50 3.03
CA PHE A 96 15.57 3.38 4.03
C PHE A 96 14.90 4.75 4.04
N PHE A 97 14.75 5.33 5.24
CA PHE A 97 14.17 6.64 5.45
C PHE A 97 15.09 7.50 6.33
N ASP A 98 15.45 8.69 5.88
CA ASP A 98 16.09 9.74 6.68
C ASP A 98 15.08 10.50 7.55
N THR A 99 13.80 10.43 7.19
CA THR A 99 12.67 10.90 8.00
C THR A 99 11.41 10.13 7.68
N LEU A 100 10.53 9.94 8.67
CA LEU A 100 9.20 9.36 8.49
C LEU A 100 8.11 10.42 8.27
N LYS A 101 8.44 11.71 8.25
CA LYS A 101 7.46 12.80 8.16
C LYS A 101 6.52 12.66 6.95
N TYR A 102 7.07 12.40 5.78
CA TYR A 102 6.28 12.27 4.54
C TYR A 102 5.52 10.95 4.48
N TYR A 103 6.16 9.84 4.86
CA TYR A 103 5.54 8.53 4.99
C TYR A 103 4.30 8.61 5.88
N GLU A 104 4.45 9.14 7.10
CA GLU A 104 3.32 9.24 8.03
C GLU A 104 2.28 10.28 7.58
N ALA A 105 2.66 11.36 6.90
CA ALA A 105 1.71 12.32 6.35
C ALA A 105 0.83 11.68 5.26
N ALA A 106 1.39 10.81 4.42
CA ALA A 106 0.68 10.14 3.32
C ALA A 106 -0.42 9.16 3.78
N ILE A 107 -0.30 8.60 4.99
CA ILE A 107 -1.26 7.62 5.54
C ILE A 107 -2.65 8.24 5.75
N GLY A 108 -2.71 9.46 6.28
CA GLY A 108 -3.92 10.02 6.88
C GLY A 108 -5.04 10.29 5.87
N PRO A 109 -4.83 11.14 4.85
CA PRO A 109 -5.89 11.56 3.95
C PRO A 109 -6.63 10.41 3.23
N PRO A 110 -5.96 9.41 2.61
CA PRO A 110 -6.69 8.31 1.99
C PRO A 110 -7.38 7.42 3.03
N PHE A 111 -6.77 7.18 4.19
CA PHE A 111 -7.43 6.43 5.27
C PHE A 111 -8.71 7.12 5.74
N GLU A 112 -8.69 8.44 5.93
CA GLU A 112 -9.86 9.23 6.29
C GLU A 112 -10.94 9.18 5.21
N LYS A 113 -10.57 9.43 3.94
CA LYS A 113 -11.47 9.38 2.78
C LYS A 113 -12.21 8.05 2.67
N HIS A 114 -11.50 6.93 2.88
CA HIS A 114 -12.07 5.60 2.60
C HIS A 114 -12.64 4.90 3.83
N LEU A 115 -12.07 5.11 5.03
CA LEU A 115 -12.53 4.42 6.25
C LEU A 115 -13.26 5.29 7.23
N LEU A 116 -13.15 6.62 7.19
CA LEU A 116 -13.74 7.54 8.18
C LEU A 116 -14.69 8.57 7.56
N PHE A 117 -15.19 8.29 6.36
CA PHE A 117 -15.98 9.19 5.51
C PHE A 117 -17.27 9.79 6.12
N ASP A 118 -17.81 9.19 7.18
CA ASP A 118 -19.06 9.59 7.82
C ASP A 118 -18.89 9.99 9.29
N ASN A 119 -17.65 10.24 9.74
CA ASN A 119 -17.30 10.61 11.12
C ASN A 119 -17.78 9.62 12.19
N ALA A 120 -18.08 8.37 11.84
CA ALA A 120 -18.45 7.35 12.82
C ALA A 120 -17.31 7.10 13.80
N ARG A 121 -17.62 7.08 15.11
CA ARG A 121 -16.64 6.70 16.14
C ARG A 121 -16.49 5.18 16.15
N LEU A 122 -15.41 4.70 15.54
CA LEU A 122 -15.13 3.27 15.40
C LEU A 122 -14.21 2.77 16.53
N ARG A 123 -14.49 1.57 17.06
CA ARG A 123 -13.56 0.85 17.93
C ARG A 123 -12.63 -0.03 17.09
N PHE A 124 -11.31 0.08 17.29
CA PHE A 124 -10.34 -0.53 16.37
C PHE A 124 -9.87 -1.89 16.89
N PHE A 125 -9.90 -2.88 16.02
CA PHE A 125 -9.43 -4.25 16.24
C PHE A 125 -8.37 -4.59 15.20
N PHE A 126 -7.10 -4.62 15.61
CA PHE A 126 -5.99 -4.92 14.70
C PHE A 126 -5.69 -6.42 14.74
N LEU A 127 -5.99 -7.12 13.65
CA LEU A 127 -5.65 -8.52 13.47
C LEU A 127 -4.30 -8.68 12.78
N MET A 128 -3.28 -8.06 13.35
CA MET A 128 -1.90 -8.09 12.89
C MET A 128 -0.95 -7.76 14.04
N ALA A 129 0.36 -7.86 13.79
CA ALA A 129 1.37 -7.55 14.78
C ALA A 129 1.43 -6.03 15.05
N SER A 130 1.80 -5.66 16.27
CA SER A 130 2.02 -4.25 16.61
C SER A 130 3.36 -3.74 16.05
N PRO A 131 3.54 -2.41 15.89
CA PRO A 131 4.85 -1.85 15.53
C PRO A 131 6.00 -2.29 16.44
N GLY A 132 5.72 -2.60 17.71
CA GLY A 132 6.74 -3.05 18.66
C GLY A 132 7.21 -4.49 18.42
N GLU A 133 6.34 -5.36 17.89
CA GLU A 133 6.70 -6.75 17.58
C GLU A 133 7.22 -6.92 16.14
N ALA A 134 6.82 -6.04 15.23
CA ALA A 134 7.19 -6.08 13.82
C ALA A 134 7.83 -4.75 13.39
N ALA A 135 8.95 -4.40 14.02
CA ALA A 135 9.59 -3.09 13.86
C ALA A 135 9.97 -2.75 12.40
N ASP A 136 10.37 -3.75 11.60
CA ASP A 136 10.77 -3.56 10.19
C ASP A 136 9.58 -3.65 9.21
N SER A 137 8.34 -3.80 9.69
CA SER A 137 7.15 -3.89 8.86
C SER A 137 6.54 -2.51 8.62
N SER A 138 6.53 -2.07 7.36
CA SER A 138 5.86 -0.83 6.94
C SER A 138 4.37 -0.85 7.28
N LEU A 139 3.67 -1.97 7.03
CA LEU A 139 2.26 -2.14 7.40
C LEU A 139 2.03 -2.02 8.91
N SER A 140 2.85 -2.68 9.73
CA SER A 140 2.70 -2.60 11.19
C SER A 140 2.95 -1.18 11.68
N HIS A 141 3.95 -0.48 11.11
CA HIS A 141 4.19 0.94 11.39
C HIS A 141 2.99 1.81 11.01
N MET A 142 2.44 1.63 9.80
CA MET A 142 1.26 2.33 9.32
C MET A 142 0.08 2.17 10.28
N MET A 143 -0.21 0.94 10.71
CA MET A 143 -1.28 0.69 11.68
C MET A 143 -1.00 1.32 13.04
N GLY A 144 0.27 1.42 13.45
CA GLY A 144 0.67 2.19 14.63
C GLY A 144 0.30 3.67 14.52
N VAL A 145 0.57 4.28 13.36
CA VAL A 145 0.20 5.68 13.08
C VAL A 145 -1.32 5.85 13.09
N VAL A 146 -2.05 4.97 12.39
CA VAL A 146 -3.51 4.95 12.35
C VAL A 146 -4.10 4.84 13.76
N ASN A 147 -3.57 3.93 14.59
CA ASN A 147 -4.03 3.75 15.96
C ASN A 147 -3.86 5.04 16.79
N ARG A 148 -2.66 5.66 16.72
CA ARG A 148 -2.36 6.90 17.45
C ARG A 148 -3.23 8.08 17.01
N ARG A 149 -3.50 8.19 15.71
CA ARG A 149 -4.24 9.33 15.14
C ARG A 149 -5.75 9.21 15.34
N TYR A 150 -6.32 8.03 15.12
CA TYR A 150 -7.77 7.89 14.93
C TYR A 150 -8.47 7.04 15.99
N SER A 151 -7.74 6.23 16.77
CA SER A 151 -8.36 5.34 17.75
C SER A 151 -8.45 5.96 19.15
N ARG A 152 -9.67 6.12 19.66
CA ARG A 152 -9.95 6.64 21.02
C ARG A 152 -11.08 5.83 21.68
N PRO A 153 -10.78 4.91 22.63
CA PRO A 153 -9.46 4.60 23.19
C PRO A 153 -8.57 3.86 22.19
N PRO A 154 -7.25 3.72 22.46
CA PRO A 154 -6.35 2.93 21.62
C PRO A 154 -6.93 1.55 21.30
N GLY A 155 -6.81 1.14 20.04
CA GLY A 155 -7.22 -0.16 19.57
C GLY A 155 -6.27 -1.26 20.03
N LYS A 156 -6.76 -2.51 19.96
CA LYS A 156 -6.05 -3.69 20.47
C LYS A 156 -5.51 -4.54 19.33
N PHE A 157 -4.28 -5.03 19.50
CA PHE A 157 -3.62 -5.95 18.57
C PHE A 157 -3.82 -7.40 18.99
N TYR A 158 -4.28 -8.23 18.05
CA TYR A 158 -4.67 -9.63 18.24
C TYR A 158 -3.75 -10.62 17.52
N ALA A 159 -2.61 -10.17 17.02
CA ALA A 159 -1.48 -11.06 16.70
C ALA A 159 -0.32 -10.73 17.64
N ARG A 160 0.25 -11.76 18.27
CA ARG A 160 1.40 -11.63 19.19
C ARG A 160 2.31 -12.84 19.05
N ARG A 161 3.63 -12.63 19.05
CA ARG A 161 4.63 -13.71 18.95
C ARG A 161 4.34 -14.71 17.81
N GLY A 162 3.94 -14.21 16.64
CA GLY A 162 3.61 -15.03 15.46
C GLY A 162 2.31 -15.83 15.54
N ARG A 163 1.45 -15.60 16.54
CA ARG A 163 0.16 -16.29 16.71
C ARG A 163 -1.00 -15.31 16.70
N PHE A 164 -2.16 -15.75 16.17
CA PHE A 164 -3.40 -14.99 16.21
C PHE A 164 -4.29 -15.42 17.39
N PHE A 165 -4.86 -14.44 18.10
CA PHE A 165 -5.67 -14.64 19.29
C PHE A 165 -7.17 -14.51 18.96
N PHE A 166 -7.68 -15.37 18.06
CA PHE A 166 -9.06 -15.29 17.56
C PHE A 166 -10.14 -15.42 18.64
N LYS A 167 -9.93 -16.29 19.64
CA LYS A 167 -10.86 -16.44 20.77
C LYS A 167 -10.99 -15.14 21.58
N GLU A 168 -9.86 -14.47 21.83
CA GLU A 168 -9.80 -13.19 22.54
C GLU A 168 -10.50 -12.09 21.74
N MET A 169 -10.18 -11.99 20.45
CA MET A 169 -10.82 -11.04 19.52
C MET A 169 -12.34 -11.23 19.48
N LEU A 170 -12.80 -12.48 19.36
CA LEU A 170 -14.23 -12.81 19.35
C LEU A 170 -14.92 -12.39 20.66
N ALA A 171 -14.30 -12.69 21.81
CA ALA A 171 -14.84 -12.33 23.12
C ALA A 171 -14.97 -10.81 23.28
N ASP A 172 -14.01 -10.04 22.78
CA ASP A 172 -14.04 -8.58 22.84
C ASP A 172 -15.03 -7.99 21.83
N LEU A 173 -15.11 -8.49 20.59
CA LEU A 173 -16.10 -8.05 19.60
C LEU A 173 -17.54 -8.24 20.10
N LYS A 174 -17.84 -9.33 20.83
CA LYS A 174 -19.17 -9.58 21.41
C LYS A 174 -19.59 -8.56 22.47
N LYS A 175 -18.63 -7.82 23.06
CA LYS A 175 -18.91 -6.80 24.09
C LYS A 175 -19.16 -5.41 23.48
N GLU A 176 -18.80 -5.21 22.22
CA GLU A 176 -18.91 -3.90 21.58
C GLU A 176 -20.36 -3.56 21.28
N LYS A 177 -20.81 -2.42 21.82
CA LYS A 177 -22.15 -1.86 21.56
C LYS A 177 -22.15 -0.84 20.42
N GLY A 178 -20.98 -0.35 20.03
CA GLY A 178 -20.78 0.65 18.97
C GLY A 178 -20.09 0.08 17.73
N PRO A 179 -20.07 0.84 16.61
CA PRO A 179 -19.43 0.42 15.38
C PRO A 179 -17.95 0.07 15.58
N VAL A 180 -17.49 -1.00 14.96
CA VAL A 180 -16.08 -1.44 15.03
C VAL A 180 -15.41 -1.30 13.67
N LEU A 181 -14.09 -1.14 13.68
CA LEU A 181 -13.24 -1.27 12.50
C LEU A 181 -12.26 -2.42 12.74
N ILE A 182 -12.40 -3.48 11.96
CA ILE A 182 -11.45 -4.60 11.93
C ILE A 182 -10.38 -4.26 10.88
N LEU A 183 -9.12 -4.18 11.30
CA LEU A 183 -7.97 -3.96 10.41
C LEU A 183 -7.14 -5.23 10.34
N ALA A 184 -7.08 -5.86 9.17
CA ALA A 184 -6.49 -7.19 9.01
C ALA A 184 -5.65 -7.27 7.72
N THR A 185 -4.76 -8.25 7.64
CA THR A 185 -4.32 -8.75 6.33
C THR A 185 -5.36 -9.73 5.79
N ALA A 186 -5.48 -9.90 4.47
CA ALA A 186 -6.38 -10.88 3.87
C ALA A 186 -6.18 -12.29 4.47
N PHE A 187 -4.91 -12.69 4.69
CA PHE A 187 -4.55 -13.94 5.34
C PHE A 187 -5.11 -14.06 6.77
N SER A 188 -4.86 -13.06 7.60
CA SER A 188 -5.32 -13.06 8.99
C SER A 188 -6.84 -13.01 9.11
N LEU A 189 -7.50 -12.25 8.24
CA LEU A 189 -8.96 -12.17 8.17
C LEU A 189 -9.55 -13.51 7.79
N LYS A 190 -9.01 -14.17 6.76
CA LYS A 190 -9.46 -15.51 6.36
C LYS A 190 -9.31 -16.50 7.51
N GLY A 191 -8.17 -16.50 8.20
CA GLY A 191 -7.97 -17.35 9.38
C GLY A 191 -9.01 -17.10 10.48
N PHE A 192 -9.40 -15.84 10.71
CA PHE A 192 -10.46 -15.53 11.66
C PHE A 192 -11.84 -16.00 11.19
N LEU A 193 -12.18 -15.80 9.92
CA LEU A 193 -13.45 -16.28 9.35
C LEU A 193 -13.52 -17.81 9.36
N ASP A 194 -12.42 -18.52 9.13
CA ASP A 194 -12.33 -19.98 9.26
C ASP A 194 -12.60 -20.45 10.67
N PHE A 195 -11.97 -19.79 11.65
CA PHE A 195 -12.25 -20.05 13.05
C PHE A 195 -13.74 -19.87 13.39
N LEU A 196 -14.40 -18.83 12.87
CA LEU A 196 -15.84 -18.63 13.05
C LEU A 196 -16.67 -19.71 12.34
N ASN A 197 -16.27 -20.10 11.13
CA ASN A 197 -16.90 -21.14 10.33
C ASN A 197 -16.87 -22.51 11.02
N GLU A 198 -15.68 -22.94 11.46
CA GLU A 198 -15.47 -24.20 12.18
C GLU A 198 -16.30 -24.26 13.47
N LYS A 199 -16.39 -23.14 14.20
CA LYS A 199 -17.17 -23.05 15.43
C LYS A 199 -18.66 -22.79 15.19
N LYS A 200 -19.09 -22.63 13.94
CA LYS A 200 -20.46 -22.26 13.54
C LYS A 200 -20.95 -20.99 14.26
N ILE A 201 -20.05 -20.03 14.50
CA ILE A 201 -20.36 -18.77 15.18
C ILE A 201 -20.60 -17.68 14.15
N SER A 202 -21.62 -16.85 14.40
CA SER A 202 -21.79 -15.56 13.74
C SER A 202 -21.94 -14.47 14.80
N VAL A 203 -21.32 -13.31 14.57
CA VAL A 203 -21.44 -12.13 15.42
C VAL A 203 -21.97 -11.00 14.56
N LYS A 204 -23.19 -10.53 14.84
CA LYS A 204 -23.73 -9.37 14.13
C LYS A 204 -23.14 -8.10 14.74
N LEU A 205 -22.12 -7.52 14.08
CA LEU A 205 -21.52 -6.29 14.55
C LEU A 205 -22.49 -5.11 14.41
N PRO A 206 -22.37 -4.06 15.24
CA PRO A 206 -23.23 -2.90 15.14
C PRO A 206 -23.19 -2.25 13.75
N PRO A 207 -24.30 -1.61 13.29
CA PRO A 207 -24.33 -0.92 12.01
C PRO A 207 -23.16 0.05 11.83
N LYS A 208 -22.73 0.28 10.58
CA LYS A 208 -21.54 1.08 10.22
C LYS A 208 -20.19 0.48 10.61
N SER A 209 -20.16 -0.73 11.19
CA SER A 209 -18.91 -1.48 11.36
C SER A 209 -18.26 -1.77 10.00
N ARG A 210 -16.92 -1.79 9.99
CA ARG A 210 -16.10 -1.78 8.77
C ARG A 210 -15.04 -2.84 8.82
N LEU A 211 -14.62 -3.23 7.63
CA LEU A 211 -13.44 -4.03 7.43
C LEU A 211 -12.43 -3.22 6.62
N PHE A 212 -11.20 -3.14 7.13
CA PHE A 212 -10.01 -2.84 6.36
C PHE A 212 -9.24 -4.14 6.16
N GLU A 213 -8.93 -4.46 4.92
CA GLU A 213 -8.07 -5.59 4.58
C GLU A 213 -6.96 -5.18 3.61
N THR A 214 -5.79 -5.80 3.73
CA THR A 214 -4.64 -5.55 2.85
C THR A 214 -3.89 -6.83 2.52
N GLY A 215 -3.13 -6.77 1.43
CA GLY A 215 -2.31 -7.86 0.94
C GLY A 215 -3.12 -8.94 0.23
N GLY A 216 -2.49 -10.09 -0.01
CA GLY A 216 -3.11 -11.21 -0.70
C GLY A 216 -2.57 -12.54 -0.21
N PHE A 217 -3.09 -13.63 -0.76
CA PHE A 217 -2.67 -15.00 -0.47
C PHE A 217 -1.38 -15.37 -1.23
N LYS A 218 -0.32 -14.54 -1.15
CA LYS A 218 0.93 -14.79 -1.90
C LYS A 218 1.50 -16.16 -1.49
N GLY A 219 1.52 -17.10 -2.45
CA GLY A 219 2.16 -18.43 -2.33
C GLY A 219 1.35 -19.53 -1.61
N ARG A 220 0.00 -19.50 -1.60
CA ARG A 220 -0.80 -20.56 -0.94
C ARG A 220 -1.86 -21.20 -1.86
N ALA A 221 -2.05 -22.50 -1.69
CA ALA A 221 -2.83 -23.41 -2.55
C ALA A 221 -4.35 -23.14 -2.69
N ARG A 222 -4.90 -22.11 -2.03
CA ARG A 222 -6.30 -21.70 -2.18
C ARG A 222 -6.35 -20.19 -2.26
N GLU A 223 -6.37 -19.68 -3.49
CA GLU A 223 -6.62 -18.28 -3.76
C GLU A 223 -8.13 -18.02 -3.65
N ILE A 224 -8.52 -17.08 -2.80
CA ILE A 224 -9.92 -16.74 -2.58
C ILE A 224 -10.16 -15.35 -3.12
N SER A 225 -11.19 -15.22 -3.96
CA SER A 225 -11.57 -13.91 -4.48
C SER A 225 -12.03 -12.98 -3.35
N LYS A 226 -11.74 -11.68 -3.49
CA LYS A 226 -12.21 -10.67 -2.53
C LYS A 226 -13.73 -10.70 -2.36
N LYS A 227 -14.45 -10.94 -3.45
CA LYS A 227 -15.91 -11.13 -3.44
C LYS A 227 -16.34 -12.23 -2.46
N SER A 228 -15.71 -13.40 -2.53
CA SER A 228 -16.00 -14.50 -1.60
C SER A 228 -15.64 -14.15 -0.15
N LEU A 229 -14.52 -13.45 0.06
CA LEU A 229 -14.11 -12.97 1.37
C LEU A 229 -15.16 -12.02 1.99
N TYR A 230 -15.70 -11.10 1.20
CA TYR A 230 -16.70 -10.12 1.64
C TYR A 230 -18.08 -10.74 1.87
N VAL A 231 -18.47 -11.74 1.07
CA VAL A 231 -19.68 -12.55 1.34
C VAL A 231 -19.58 -13.23 2.70
N GLU A 232 -18.43 -13.85 3.02
CA GLU A 232 -18.21 -14.47 4.33
C GLU A 232 -18.18 -13.44 5.46
N CYS A 233 -17.59 -12.25 5.25
CA CYS A 233 -17.66 -11.15 6.21
C CYS A 233 -19.09 -10.72 6.50
N LYS A 234 -19.92 -10.56 5.46
CA LYS A 234 -21.34 -10.23 5.63
C LYS A 234 -22.06 -11.31 6.42
N LYS A 235 -21.83 -12.59 6.09
CA LYS A 235 -22.47 -13.75 6.72
C LYS A 235 -22.07 -13.93 8.20
N ARG A 236 -20.79 -13.76 8.53
CA ARG A 236 -20.24 -14.06 9.86
C ARG A 236 -20.16 -12.85 10.78
N LEU A 237 -19.97 -11.67 10.22
CA LEU A 237 -19.72 -10.42 10.96
C LEU A 237 -20.83 -9.37 10.76
N GLY A 238 -21.72 -9.55 9.79
CA GLY A 238 -22.77 -8.58 9.46
C GLY A 238 -22.26 -7.31 8.76
N ILE A 239 -21.00 -7.29 8.31
CA ILE A 239 -20.40 -6.15 7.61
C ILE A 239 -20.77 -6.26 6.11
N PRO A 240 -21.55 -5.33 5.55
CA PRO A 240 -21.88 -5.36 4.13
C PRO A 240 -20.67 -4.95 3.27
N GLU A 241 -20.64 -5.42 2.04
CA GLU A 241 -19.51 -5.26 1.10
C GLU A 241 -19.08 -3.80 0.88
N ASN A 242 -20.01 -2.85 0.86
CA ASN A 242 -19.71 -1.42 0.72
C ASN A 242 -18.98 -0.82 1.93
N PHE A 243 -18.92 -1.52 3.07
CA PHE A 243 -18.10 -1.18 4.24
C PHE A 243 -16.85 -2.06 4.38
N CYS A 244 -16.58 -2.91 3.38
CA CYS A 244 -15.30 -3.59 3.21
C CYS A 244 -14.40 -2.76 2.31
N VAL A 245 -13.22 -2.44 2.80
CA VAL A 245 -12.24 -1.62 2.10
C VAL A 245 -10.94 -2.39 2.01
N SER A 246 -10.51 -2.58 0.77
CA SER A 246 -9.22 -3.16 0.42
C SER A 246 -8.18 -2.06 0.31
N GLU A 247 -6.99 -2.30 0.83
CA GLU A 247 -5.82 -1.46 0.67
C GLU A 247 -4.74 -2.21 -0.12
N TYR A 248 -4.06 -1.48 -0.98
CA TYR A 248 -2.92 -1.94 -1.73
C TYR A 248 -1.74 -1.00 -1.47
N GLY A 249 -0.64 -1.61 -1.05
CA GLY A 249 0.62 -0.96 -0.74
C GLY A 249 1.75 -1.98 -0.71
N MET A 250 2.96 -1.49 -0.55
CA MET A 250 4.16 -2.33 -0.49
C MET A 250 5.27 -1.61 0.29
N THR A 251 6.37 -2.30 0.58
CA THR A 251 7.47 -1.70 1.36
C THR A 251 8.16 -0.60 0.56
N GLU A 252 8.18 -0.75 -0.76
CA GLU A 252 8.81 0.10 -1.75
C GLU A 252 8.06 1.43 -1.94
N LEU A 253 6.81 1.53 -1.48
CA LEU A 253 5.97 2.73 -1.57
C LEU A 253 5.77 3.37 -0.19
N SER A 254 5.59 4.69 -0.18
CA SER A 254 5.23 5.47 1.02
C SER A 254 3.73 5.75 1.11
N SER A 255 3.03 5.64 -0.01
CA SER A 255 1.59 5.87 -0.17
C SER A 255 0.82 4.57 -0.36
N GLN A 256 -0.49 4.63 -0.14
CA GLN A 256 -1.41 3.49 -0.18
C GLN A 256 -2.59 3.79 -1.11
N PHE A 257 -3.08 2.76 -1.78
CA PHE A 257 -4.21 2.80 -2.70
C PHE A 257 -5.40 2.07 -2.07
N TYR A 258 -6.62 2.53 -2.29
CA TYR A 258 -7.79 1.98 -1.62
C TYR A 258 -8.92 1.65 -2.60
N SER A 259 -9.62 0.56 -2.33
CA SER A 259 -10.82 0.11 -3.03
C SER A 259 -11.93 -0.17 -2.02
N ALA A 260 -13.06 0.52 -2.13
CA ALA A 260 -14.22 0.28 -1.27
C ALA A 260 -15.29 -0.50 -2.04
N GLY A 261 -15.76 -1.61 -1.48
CA GLY A 261 -16.83 -2.43 -2.07
C GLY A 261 -16.50 -2.99 -3.46
N GLY A 262 -15.23 -3.28 -3.74
CA GLY A 262 -14.81 -3.89 -5.00
C GLY A 262 -14.68 -2.93 -6.19
N ARG A 263 -14.75 -1.60 -5.96
CA ARG A 263 -14.42 -0.60 -6.99
C ARG A 263 -12.93 -0.65 -7.39
N PRO A 264 -12.52 -0.07 -8.53
CA PRO A 264 -11.10 0.11 -8.83
C PRO A 264 -10.35 0.80 -7.69
N PHE A 265 -9.07 0.46 -7.54
CA PHE A 265 -8.17 1.08 -6.58
C PHE A 265 -7.86 2.52 -6.98
N GLU A 266 -8.04 3.44 -6.03
CA GLU A 266 -7.71 4.84 -6.18
C GLU A 266 -6.52 5.19 -5.29
N GLY A 267 -5.58 5.97 -5.85
CA GLY A 267 -4.45 6.54 -5.12
C GLY A 267 -4.71 7.98 -4.67
N PRO A 268 -3.94 8.50 -3.71
CA PRO A 268 -4.01 9.90 -3.34
C PRO A 268 -3.45 10.82 -4.47
N PRO A 269 -3.75 12.13 -4.46
CA PRO A 269 -3.40 13.04 -5.55
C PRO A 269 -1.90 13.16 -5.88
N TRP A 270 -1.03 12.84 -4.93
CA TRP A 270 0.43 12.80 -5.08
C TRP A 270 0.98 11.46 -5.60
N THR A 271 0.10 10.59 -6.10
CA THR A 271 0.48 9.33 -6.76
C THR A 271 -0.05 9.26 -8.18
N ARG A 272 0.62 8.48 -9.04
CA ARG A 272 0.10 8.05 -10.33
C ARG A 272 0.35 6.57 -10.51
N THR A 273 -0.52 5.90 -11.26
CA THR A 273 -0.37 4.50 -11.63
C THR A 273 -0.60 4.37 -13.12
N LEU A 274 0.28 3.66 -13.80
CA LEU A 274 0.07 3.18 -15.16
C LEU A 274 -0.01 1.65 -15.14
N VAL A 275 -0.76 1.11 -16.08
CA VAL A 275 -0.77 -0.32 -16.39
C VAL A 275 0.08 -0.49 -17.65
N ILE A 276 1.14 -1.27 -17.56
CA ILE A 276 2.15 -1.40 -18.62
C ILE A 276 2.03 -2.78 -19.26
N ASP A 277 1.88 -2.82 -20.58
CA ASP A 277 1.92 -4.07 -21.32
C ASP A 277 3.35 -4.64 -21.28
N PRO A 278 3.57 -5.84 -20.71
CA PRO A 278 4.91 -6.41 -20.59
C PRO A 278 5.56 -6.80 -21.92
N ALA A 279 4.80 -6.92 -23.00
CA ALA A 279 5.33 -7.25 -24.32
C ALA A 279 5.89 -6.01 -25.04
N THR A 280 5.29 -4.84 -24.80
CA THR A 280 5.62 -3.60 -25.53
C THR A 280 6.32 -2.56 -24.67
N GLY A 281 6.18 -2.62 -23.34
CA GLY A 281 6.66 -1.60 -22.41
C GLY A 281 5.80 -0.33 -22.39
N GLU A 282 4.72 -0.28 -23.19
CA GLU A 282 3.83 0.85 -23.35
C GLU A 282 2.64 0.81 -22.39
N GLU A 283 1.96 1.95 -22.23
CA GLU A 283 0.74 2.03 -21.44
C GLU A 283 -0.40 1.22 -22.09
N ALA A 284 -0.94 0.25 -21.35
CA ALA A 284 -2.06 -0.58 -21.76
C ALA A 284 -3.34 0.26 -21.96
N LYS A 285 -4.17 -0.10 -22.93
CA LYS A 285 -5.43 0.62 -23.15
C LYS A 285 -6.42 0.31 -22.03
N LYS A 286 -7.44 1.15 -21.88
CA LYS A 286 -8.53 0.94 -20.93
C LYS A 286 -9.16 -0.44 -21.14
N GLY A 287 -9.27 -1.22 -20.06
CA GLY A 287 -9.80 -2.58 -20.07
C GLY A 287 -8.78 -3.66 -20.44
N GLU A 288 -7.54 -3.29 -20.73
CA GLU A 288 -6.45 -4.24 -20.98
C GLU A 288 -5.63 -4.49 -19.71
N LYS A 289 -4.98 -5.65 -19.68
CA LYS A 289 -4.16 -6.11 -18.57
C LYS A 289 -2.70 -5.72 -18.77
N GLY A 290 -2.00 -5.50 -17.68
CA GLY A 290 -0.56 -5.26 -17.69
C GLY A 290 0.00 -5.13 -16.27
N LEU A 291 1.30 -4.90 -16.17
CA LEU A 291 1.98 -4.72 -14.90
C LEU A 291 1.75 -3.33 -14.33
N LEU A 292 1.49 -3.25 -13.02
CA LEU A 292 1.31 -1.98 -12.34
C LEU A 292 2.66 -1.27 -12.18
N ARG A 293 2.71 -0.02 -12.61
CA ARG A 293 3.84 0.89 -12.39
C ARG A 293 3.35 2.11 -11.63
N HIS A 294 3.99 2.42 -10.50
CA HIS A 294 3.57 3.49 -9.60
C HIS A 294 4.59 4.62 -9.55
N TRP A 295 4.10 5.85 -9.42
CA TRP A 295 4.88 7.02 -9.05
C TRP A 295 4.33 7.57 -7.74
N ASP A 296 5.20 7.71 -6.75
CA ASP A 296 4.85 8.16 -5.40
C ASP A 296 5.74 9.32 -4.96
N LEU A 297 5.19 10.53 -4.95
CA LEU A 297 5.94 11.73 -4.55
C LEU A 297 6.31 11.76 -3.06
N ALA A 298 5.76 10.86 -2.24
CA ALA A 298 6.15 10.70 -0.84
C ALA A 298 7.50 9.96 -0.68
N ASN A 299 7.96 9.21 -1.70
CA ASN A 299 9.26 8.52 -1.72
C ASN A 299 10.47 9.45 -1.94
N ARG A 300 10.53 10.59 -1.24
CA ARG A 300 11.57 11.61 -1.48
C ARG A 300 12.99 11.15 -1.16
N GLY A 301 13.13 10.34 -0.11
CA GLY A 301 14.41 9.81 0.35
C GLY A 301 14.96 8.66 -0.49
N SER A 302 14.15 8.14 -1.42
CA SER A 302 14.39 6.91 -2.18
C SER A 302 14.16 7.16 -3.68
N VAL A 303 13.46 6.26 -4.38
CA VAL A 303 13.00 6.40 -5.78
C VAL A 303 11.49 6.52 -5.82
N MET A 304 10.96 7.45 -6.64
CA MET A 304 9.52 7.66 -6.72
C MET A 304 8.81 6.66 -7.63
N ALA A 305 9.49 6.24 -8.70
CA ALA A 305 8.94 5.42 -9.77
C ALA A 305 9.31 3.96 -9.53
N VAL A 306 8.31 3.11 -9.36
CA VAL A 306 8.45 1.69 -9.03
C VAL A 306 7.68 0.85 -10.03
N GLN A 307 8.39 -0.03 -10.74
CA GLN A 307 7.81 -1.07 -11.56
C GLN A 307 7.52 -2.27 -10.67
N THR A 308 6.25 -2.65 -10.55
CA THR A 308 5.87 -3.82 -9.75
C THR A 308 5.78 -5.08 -10.59
N GLU A 309 5.64 -6.20 -9.89
CA GLU A 309 5.34 -7.52 -10.46
C GLU A 309 3.85 -7.88 -10.25
N ASP A 310 3.02 -6.91 -9.90
CA ASP A 310 1.60 -7.10 -9.67
C ASP A 310 0.83 -6.75 -10.97
N LEU A 311 -0.05 -7.64 -11.40
CA LEU A 311 -0.88 -7.51 -12.60
C LEU A 311 -2.15 -6.71 -12.27
N GLY A 312 -2.53 -5.80 -13.16
CA GLY A 312 -3.77 -5.06 -13.04
C GLY A 312 -4.50 -4.82 -14.35
N LEU A 313 -5.76 -4.40 -14.23
CA LEU A 313 -6.61 -3.97 -15.34
C LEU A 313 -6.68 -2.44 -15.36
N ALA A 314 -6.45 -1.84 -16.52
CA ALA A 314 -6.52 -0.39 -16.68
C ALA A 314 -7.96 0.12 -16.63
N HIS A 315 -8.25 1.08 -15.75
CA HIS A 315 -9.52 1.79 -15.70
C HIS A 315 -9.34 3.27 -16.01
N ARG A 316 -10.45 3.98 -16.30
CA ARG A 316 -10.41 5.44 -16.52
C ARG A 316 -9.85 6.18 -15.31
N GLU A 317 -10.19 5.69 -14.13
CA GLU A 317 -9.68 6.16 -12.85
C GLU A 317 -9.23 4.93 -12.06
N GLY A 318 -7.95 4.89 -11.70
CA GLY A 318 -7.39 3.79 -10.92
C GLY A 318 -7.14 2.49 -11.70
N PHE A 319 -7.12 1.38 -10.98
CA PHE A 319 -6.82 0.05 -11.54
C PHE A 319 -7.56 -1.05 -10.76
N GLU A 320 -7.81 -2.19 -11.41
CA GLU A 320 -8.18 -3.42 -10.69
C GLU A 320 -6.93 -4.23 -10.43
N LEU A 321 -6.75 -4.75 -9.22
CA LEU A 321 -5.63 -5.63 -8.88
C LEU A 321 -6.01 -7.08 -9.16
N LEU A 322 -5.29 -7.73 -10.08
CA LEU A 322 -5.56 -9.10 -10.51
C LEU A 322 -4.69 -10.14 -9.79
N GLY A 323 -3.56 -9.74 -9.22
CA GLY A 323 -2.66 -10.63 -8.50
C GLY A 323 -1.20 -10.41 -8.85
N ARG A 324 -0.34 -11.40 -8.60
CA ARG A 324 1.06 -11.40 -9.07
C ARG A 324 1.11 -11.90 -10.51
N ALA A 325 1.91 -11.26 -11.34
CA ALA A 325 2.17 -11.74 -12.68
C ALA A 325 3.01 -13.04 -12.66
N PRO A 326 2.84 -13.92 -13.65
CA PRO A 326 3.76 -15.05 -13.89
C PRO A 326 5.18 -14.54 -14.20
N GLU A 327 6.20 -15.36 -13.92
CA GLU A 327 7.62 -14.97 -14.13
C GLU A 327 7.91 -14.52 -15.57
N ALA A 328 7.25 -15.09 -16.57
CA ALA A 328 7.46 -14.74 -17.98
C ALA A 328 7.08 -13.27 -18.28
N GLU A 329 5.98 -12.78 -17.70
CA GLU A 329 5.52 -11.39 -17.88
C GLU A 329 6.44 -10.41 -17.12
N ILE A 330 6.98 -10.82 -15.98
CA ILE A 330 7.91 -10.00 -15.17
C ILE A 330 9.20 -9.71 -15.92
N ARG A 331 9.77 -10.73 -16.59
CA ARG A 331 11.03 -10.58 -17.34
C ARG A 331 10.91 -9.58 -18.49
N GLY A 332 9.79 -9.60 -19.23
CA GLY A 332 9.56 -8.66 -20.34
C GLY A 332 9.68 -7.18 -19.94
N CYS A 333 9.25 -6.84 -18.72
CA CYS A 333 9.33 -5.47 -18.18
C CYS A 333 10.61 -5.17 -17.38
N SER A 334 11.51 -6.14 -17.19
CA SER A 334 12.70 -5.99 -16.34
C SER A 334 14.02 -6.07 -17.12
N THR A 335 13.98 -6.27 -18.44
CA THR A 335 15.17 -6.46 -19.29
C THR A 335 16.22 -5.36 -19.09
N ALA A 336 15.83 -4.08 -19.12
CA ALA A 336 16.76 -2.96 -18.93
C ALA A 336 17.43 -2.96 -17.54
N TYR A 337 16.72 -3.45 -16.51
CA TYR A 337 17.27 -3.58 -15.16
C TYR A 337 18.23 -4.77 -15.04
N GLU A 338 17.93 -5.90 -15.69
CA GLU A 338 18.82 -7.07 -15.74
C GLU A 338 20.12 -6.74 -16.47
N GLU A 339 20.03 -6.04 -17.60
CA GLU A 339 21.20 -5.52 -18.34
C GLU A 339 22.02 -4.55 -17.49
N PHE A 340 21.36 -3.65 -16.76
CA PHE A 340 22.02 -2.74 -15.82
C PHE A 340 22.77 -3.47 -14.70
N LEU A 341 22.21 -4.56 -14.16
CA LEU A 341 22.92 -5.34 -13.13
C LEU A 341 24.13 -6.10 -13.69
N ALA A 342 24.14 -6.42 -14.98
CA ALA A 342 25.25 -7.09 -15.66
C ALA A 342 26.37 -6.12 -16.09
N SER A 343 26.16 -4.80 -16.00
CA SER A 343 27.10 -3.72 -16.36
C SER A 343 27.81 -3.10 -15.16
#